data_AF-A0A3D3XQX5-F1
#
_entry.id   AF-A0A3D3XQX5-F1
#
_cell.length_a   1.000
_cell.length_b   1.000
_cell.length_c   1.000
_cell.angle_alpha   90.00
_cell.angle_beta   90.00
_cell.angle_gamma   90.00
#
_symmetry.space_group_name_H-M   'P 1'
#
loop_
_entity.id
_entity.type
_entity.pdbx_description
1 polymer ?
#
loop_
_entity_poly.entity_id
_entity_poly.type
_entity_poly.pdbx_seq_one_letter_code
_entity_poly.pdbx_strand_id
1 'polypeptide(L)'
;MNTAEQFDAVLSKCHGLFEKKGKDYGTAWRILRLPSLTDQIFIKAQRLRSIELKGEQLVDDPLEGEFIGILNYSIMALIQLDKGIAEQPDMNWAEASAAYIDKANEAKKLMLKKNHDYGEAWR
;
A
#
# COMPACT_ATOMS: atom_id res chain seq x y z
N MET A 1 -0.05 15.36 17.70
CA MET A 1 -0.26 14.34 16.66
C MET A 1 -0.25 12.97 17.31
N ASN A 2 -1.39 12.28 17.31
CA ASN A 2 -1.51 10.90 17.81
C ASN A 2 -1.29 9.88 16.66
N THR A 3 -1.18 8.58 16.98
CA THR A 3 -0.94 7.52 15.98
C THR A 3 -2.04 7.46 14.91
N ALA A 4 -3.29 7.79 15.25
CA ALA A 4 -4.39 7.78 14.29
C ALA A 4 -4.23 8.89 13.24
N GLU A 5 -3.85 10.10 13.68
CA GLU A 5 -3.57 11.25 12.81
C GLU A 5 -2.35 11.00 11.92
N GLN A 6 -1.31 10.35 12.46
CA GLN A 6 -0.14 9.90 11.68
C GLN A 6 -0.53 8.91 10.59
N PHE A 7 -1.36 7.92 10.92
CA PHE A 7 -1.86 6.94 9.96
C PHE A 7 -2.63 7.62 8.83
N ASP A 8 -3.53 8.55 9.16
CA ASP A 8 -4.33 9.28 8.17
C ASP A 8 -3.46 10.12 7.23
N ALA A 9 -2.43 10.78 7.76
CA ALA A 9 -1.49 11.56 6.97
C ALA A 9 -0.71 10.68 5.97
N VAL A 10 -0.23 9.51 6.41
CA VAL A 10 0.48 8.56 5.53
C VAL A 10 -0.47 7.95 4.50
N LEU A 11 -1.68 7.56 4.93
CA LEU A 11 -2.70 7.01 4.04
C LEU A 11 -3.07 8.01 2.94
N SER A 12 -3.25 9.29 3.29
CA SER A 12 -3.55 10.35 2.32
C SER A 12 -2.48 10.47 1.24
N LYS A 13 -1.19 10.41 1.62
CA LYS A 13 -0.09 10.40 0.64
C LYS A 13 -0.14 9.17 -0.27
N CYS A 14 -0.36 8.00 0.31
CA CYS A 14 -0.36 6.74 -0.45
C CYS A 14 -1.54 6.66 -1.42
N HIS A 15 -2.72 7.04 -0.95
CA HIS A 15 -3.95 7.12 -1.74
C HIS A 15 -3.82 8.17 -2.85
N GLY A 16 -3.19 9.32 -2.58
CA GLY A 16 -2.93 10.33 -3.61
C GLY A 16 -2.05 9.81 -4.76
N LEU A 17 -1.01 9.03 -4.46
CA LEU A 17 -0.22 8.37 -5.50
C LEU A 17 -1.04 7.29 -6.23
N PHE A 18 -1.85 6.52 -5.50
CA PHE A 18 -2.74 5.50 -6.07
C PHE A 18 -3.74 6.14 -7.04
N GLU A 19 -4.32 7.29 -6.70
CA GLU A 19 -5.20 8.07 -7.58
C GLU A 19 -4.50 8.58 -8.82
N LYS A 20 -3.31 9.16 -8.67
CA LYS A 20 -2.54 9.64 -9.81
C LYS A 20 -2.27 8.50 -10.80
N LYS A 21 -1.86 7.33 -10.31
CA LYS A 21 -1.65 6.13 -11.14
C LYS A 21 -2.95 5.57 -11.71
N GLY A 22 -4.06 5.66 -10.99
CA GLY A 22 -5.39 5.30 -11.46
C GLY A 22 -5.85 6.13 -12.66
N LYS A 23 -5.45 7.41 -12.74
CA LYS A 23 -5.73 8.26 -13.92
C LYS A 23 -4.92 7.82 -15.14
N ASP A 24 -3.68 7.42 -14.94
CA ASP A 24 -2.77 7.02 -16.03
C ASP A 24 -3.08 5.62 -16.58
N TYR A 25 -3.44 4.67 -15.70
CA TYR A 25 -3.52 3.24 -16.03
C TYR A 25 -4.87 2.59 -15.72
N GLY A 26 -5.85 3.35 -15.21
CA GLY A 26 -7.12 2.81 -14.74
C GLY A 26 -6.91 1.75 -13.65
N THR A 27 -7.64 0.66 -13.77
CA THR A 27 -7.57 -0.50 -12.86
C THR A 27 -6.80 -1.67 -13.47
N ALA A 28 -5.81 -1.39 -14.32
CA ALA A 28 -4.98 -2.42 -14.97
C ALA A 28 -4.37 -3.43 -13.99
N TRP A 29 -4.09 -3.03 -12.75
CA TRP A 29 -3.59 -3.89 -11.69
C TRP A 29 -4.54 -5.06 -11.31
N ARG A 30 -5.83 -4.98 -11.68
CA ARG A 30 -6.82 -6.03 -11.39
C ARG A 30 -6.52 -7.37 -12.06
N ILE A 31 -5.79 -7.36 -13.18
CA ILE A 31 -5.38 -8.58 -13.90
C ILE A 31 -4.13 -9.23 -13.29
N LEU A 32 -3.44 -8.53 -12.36
CA LEU A 32 -2.28 -9.09 -11.70
C LEU A 32 -2.71 -10.27 -10.82
N ARG A 33 -1.90 -11.32 -10.81
CA ARG A 33 -2.08 -12.43 -9.88
C ARG A 33 -1.45 -12.08 -8.53
N LEU A 34 -1.91 -12.72 -7.46
CA LEU A 34 -1.34 -12.53 -6.12
C LEU A 34 0.18 -12.70 -6.07
N PRO A 35 0.80 -13.72 -6.71
CA PRO A 35 2.27 -13.80 -6.74
C PRO A 35 2.94 -12.57 -7.35
N SER A 36 2.35 -11.98 -8.39
CA SER A 36 2.88 -10.76 -9.01
C SER A 36 2.86 -9.57 -8.04
N LEU A 37 1.80 -9.41 -7.26
CA LEU A 37 1.74 -8.37 -6.22
C LEU A 37 2.71 -8.66 -5.07
N THR A 38 2.84 -9.92 -4.67
CA THR A 38 3.84 -10.34 -3.67
C THR A 38 5.26 -10.02 -4.13
N ASP A 39 5.58 -10.29 -5.39
CA ASP A 39 6.88 -9.96 -5.98
C ASP A 39 7.12 -8.45 -5.98
N GLN A 40 6.10 -7.64 -6.31
CA GLN A 40 6.21 -6.18 -6.23
C GLN A 40 6.54 -5.72 -4.80
N ILE A 41 5.87 -6.27 -3.78
CA ILE A 41 6.17 -5.96 -2.38
C ILE A 41 7.60 -6.38 -2.02
N PHE A 42 8.01 -7.58 -2.43
CA PHE A 42 9.32 -8.13 -2.12
C PHE A 42 10.47 -7.32 -2.74
N ILE A 43 10.33 -6.90 -4.00
CA ILE A 43 11.32 -6.07 -4.69
C ILE A 43 11.59 -4.77 -3.91
N LYS A 44 10.53 -4.11 -3.45
CA LYS A 44 10.63 -2.85 -2.69
C LYS A 44 11.28 -3.05 -1.33
N ALA A 45 10.87 -4.09 -0.61
CA ALA A 45 11.46 -4.44 0.68
C ALA A 45 12.94 -4.84 0.55
N GLN A 46 13.31 -5.58 -0.49
CA GLN A 46 14.70 -5.95 -0.77
C GLN A 46 15.55 -4.73 -1.10
N ARG A 47 15.01 -3.74 -1.84
CA ARG A 47 15.72 -2.48 -2.10
C ARG A 47 16.03 -1.74 -0.80
N LEU A 48 15.04 -1.57 0.07
CA LEU A 48 15.21 -0.93 1.39
C LEU A 48 16.30 -1.64 2.20
N ARG A 49 16.20 -2.97 2.32
CA ARG A 49 17.20 -3.79 3.03
C ARG A 49 18.61 -3.66 2.44
N SER A 50 18.73 -3.64 1.11
CA SER A 50 20.02 -3.52 0.42
C SER A 50 20.70 -2.18 0.71
N ILE A 51 19.93 -1.10 0.74
CA ILE A 51 20.43 0.25 1.05
C ILE A 51 20.87 0.33 2.51
N GLU A 52 20.05 -0.19 3.44
CA GLU A 52 20.40 -0.25 4.87
C GLU A 52 21.70 -1.05 5.12
N LEU A 53 21.88 -2.19 4.43
CA LEU A 53 23.06 -3.04 4.61
C LEU A 53 24.34 -2.44 4.00
N LYS A 54 24.22 -1.72 2.88
CA LYS A 54 25.38 -1.11 2.21
C LYS A 54 25.78 0.22 2.85
N GLY A 55 24.83 0.91 3.49
CA GLY A 55 25.05 2.25 4.05
C GLY A 55 25.28 3.34 3.00
N GLU A 56 25.20 3.00 1.72
CA GLU A 56 25.37 3.91 0.60
C GLU A 56 24.30 3.69 -0.47
N GLN A 57 23.94 4.79 -1.14
CA GLN A 57 22.97 4.80 -2.22
C GLN A 57 23.57 5.54 -3.40
N LEU A 58 23.84 4.83 -4.50
CA LEU A 58 24.51 5.40 -5.68
C LEU A 58 23.58 6.26 -6.56
N VAL A 59 22.26 6.07 -6.43
CA VAL A 59 21.23 6.84 -7.15
C VAL A 59 20.31 7.44 -6.10
N ASP A 60 20.23 8.76 -5.99
CA ASP A 60 19.49 9.51 -4.96
C ASP A 60 17.96 9.49 -5.15
N ASP A 61 17.40 8.29 -5.27
CA ASP A 61 15.97 8.04 -5.35
C ASP A 61 15.34 8.01 -3.94
N PRO A 62 14.29 8.80 -3.66
CA PRO A 62 13.65 8.84 -2.36
C PRO A 62 13.14 7.46 -1.88
N LEU A 63 13.51 7.06 -0.66
CA LEU A 63 13.05 5.80 -0.05
C LEU A 63 11.56 5.80 0.26
N GLU A 64 10.95 6.97 0.47
CA GLU A 64 9.51 7.11 0.74
C GLU A 64 8.66 6.42 -0.34
N GLY A 65 9.11 6.46 -1.60
CA GLY A 65 8.43 5.79 -2.72
C GLY A 65 8.39 4.27 -2.60
N GLU A 66 9.34 3.66 -1.89
CA GLU A 66 9.32 2.22 -1.62
C GLU A 66 8.28 1.86 -0.58
N PHE A 67 8.20 2.63 0.52
CA PHE A 67 7.18 2.43 1.54
C PHE A 67 5.76 2.64 1.00
N ILE A 68 5.54 3.72 0.24
CA ILE A 68 4.25 3.96 -0.41
C ILE A 68 3.89 2.81 -1.36
N GLY A 69 4.86 2.32 -2.13
CA GLY A 69 4.67 1.20 -3.03
C GLY A 69 4.27 -0.08 -2.29
N ILE A 70 4.97 -0.43 -1.21
CA ILE A 70 4.65 -1.59 -0.36
C ILE A 70 3.21 -1.50 0.14
N LEU A 71 2.79 -0.34 0.65
CA LEU A 71 1.42 -0.15 1.16
C LEU A 71 0.39 -0.30 0.04
N ASN A 72 0.60 0.36 -1.10
CA ASN A 72 -0.34 0.32 -2.22
C ASN A 72 -0.49 -1.09 -2.80
N TYR A 73 0.61 -1.82 -3.01
CA TYR A 73 0.54 -3.20 -3.49
C TYR A 73 -0.10 -4.14 -2.45
N SER A 74 0.12 -3.89 -1.16
CA SER A 74 -0.54 -4.65 -0.09
C SER A 74 -2.06 -4.46 -0.13
N ILE A 75 -2.53 -3.21 -0.28
CA ILE A 75 -3.97 -2.95 -0.40
C ILE A 75 -4.55 -3.54 -1.70
N MET A 76 -3.85 -3.44 -2.83
CA MET A 76 -4.26 -4.11 -4.08
C MET A 76 -4.42 -5.63 -3.86
N ALA A 77 -3.49 -6.26 -3.15
CA ALA A 77 -3.52 -7.69 -2.87
C ALA A 77 -4.71 -8.06 -1.97
N LEU A 78 -5.01 -7.25 -0.95
CA LEU A 78 -6.19 -7.43 -0.10
C LEU A 78 -7.49 -7.33 -0.91
N ILE A 79 -7.59 -6.36 -1.83
CA ILE A 79 -8.76 -6.24 -2.71
C ILE A 79 -8.89 -7.48 -3.62
N GLN A 80 -7.77 -8.01 -4.12
CA GLN A 80 -7.74 -9.18 -5.00
C GLN A 80 -8.06 -10.49 -4.27
N LEU A 81 -7.67 -10.61 -2.99
CA LEU A 81 -8.10 -11.72 -2.12
C LEU A 81 -9.62 -11.73 -1.94
N ASP A 82 -10.23 -10.56 -1.74
CA ASP A 82 -11.67 -10.44 -1.51
C ASP A 82 -12.51 -10.63 -2.78
N LYS A 83 -12.08 -10.02 -3.89
CA LYS A 83 -12.84 -10.03 -5.16
C LYS A 83 -12.49 -11.19 -6.08
N GLY A 84 -11.39 -11.89 -5.81
CA GLY A 84 -10.79 -12.83 -6.73
C GLY A 84 -9.96 -12.16 -7.83
N ILE A 85 -9.43 -13.01 -8.72
CA ILE A 85 -8.60 -12.61 -9.86
C ILE A 85 -9.53 -12.26 -11.03
N ALA A 86 -9.32 -11.09 -11.64
CA ALA A 86 -10.03 -10.68 -12.83
C ALA A 86 -9.21 -10.99 -14.10
N GLU A 87 -9.88 -11.38 -15.18
CA GLU A 87 -9.21 -11.62 -16.47
C GLU A 87 -8.93 -10.32 -17.25
N GLN A 88 -9.68 -9.27 -16.93
CA GLN A 88 -9.57 -7.94 -17.51
C GLN A 88 -9.87 -6.90 -16.43
N PRO A 89 -9.45 -5.62 -16.60
CA PRO A 89 -9.82 -4.56 -15.67
C PRO A 89 -11.35 -4.48 -15.51
N ASP A 90 -11.83 -4.77 -14.30
CA ASP A 90 -13.24 -5.04 -14.00
C ASP A 90 -13.87 -4.00 -13.07
N MET A 91 -13.13 -2.93 -12.78
CA MET A 91 -13.54 -1.89 -11.84
C MET A 91 -13.29 -0.51 -12.44
N ASN A 92 -14.19 0.43 -12.20
CA ASN A 92 -13.92 1.85 -12.45
C ASN A 92 -13.10 2.46 -11.29
N TRP A 93 -12.64 3.69 -11.49
CA TRP A 93 -11.82 4.39 -10.49
C TRP A 93 -12.54 4.61 -9.16
N ALA A 94 -13.82 4.97 -9.18
CA ALA A 94 -14.59 5.23 -7.97
C ALA A 94 -14.69 3.95 -7.11
N GLU A 95 -14.97 2.81 -7.74
CA GLU A 95 -15.01 1.50 -7.09
C GLU A 95 -13.65 1.09 -6.54
N ALA A 96 -12.58 1.29 -7.30
CA ALA A 96 -11.22 0.97 -6.86
C ALA A 96 -10.78 1.83 -5.67
N SER A 97 -11.10 3.13 -5.71
CA SER A 97 -10.82 4.06 -4.61
C SER A 97 -11.61 3.72 -3.35
N ALA A 98 -12.90 3.36 -3.48
CA ALA A 98 -13.72 2.93 -2.35
C ALA A 98 -13.15 1.65 -1.71
N ALA A 99 -12.85 0.63 -2.53
CA ALA A 99 -12.26 -0.62 -2.04
C ALA A 99 -10.90 -0.41 -1.36
N TYR A 100 -10.08 0.52 -1.86
CA TYR A 100 -8.82 0.90 -1.23
C TYR A 100 -9.04 1.49 0.17
N ILE A 101 -9.96 2.44 0.29
CA ILE A 101 -10.28 3.11 1.56
C ILE A 101 -10.85 2.10 2.56
N ASP A 102 -11.71 1.18 2.13
CA ASP A 102 -12.26 0.13 2.99
C ASP A 102 -11.16 -0.75 3.57
N LYS A 103 -10.22 -1.23 2.75
CA LYS A 103 -9.07 -2.03 3.23
C LYS A 103 -8.12 -1.25 4.12
N ALA A 104 -7.88 0.03 3.82
CA ALA A 104 -7.10 0.89 4.69
C ALA A 104 -7.76 1.09 6.06
N ASN A 105 -9.08 1.26 6.09
CA ASN A 105 -9.85 1.43 7.33
C ASN A 105 -9.90 0.14 8.17
N GLU A 106 -9.98 -1.03 7.53
CA GLU A 106 -9.82 -2.31 8.23
C GLU A 106 -8.46 -2.40 8.95
N ALA A 107 -7.37 -2.04 8.25
CA ALA A 107 -6.03 -2.01 8.82
C ALA A 107 -5.91 -0.98 9.95
N LYS A 108 -6.47 0.23 9.78
CA LYS A 108 -6.51 1.27 10.83
C LYS A 108 -7.25 0.79 12.07
N LYS A 109 -8.42 0.17 11.89
CA LYS A 109 -9.22 -0.38 12.99
C LYS A 109 -8.45 -1.46 13.75
N LEU A 110 -7.73 -2.34 13.05
CA LEU A 110 -6.88 -3.34 13.68
C LEU A 110 -5.74 -2.69 14.46
N MET A 111 -5.05 -1.70 13.89
CA MET A 111 -4.00 -0.95 14.58
C MET A 111 -4.51 -0.28 15.86
N LEU A 112 -5.67 0.38 15.81
CA LEU A 112 -6.27 1.03 16.98
C LEU A 112 -6.65 0.04 18.08
N LYS A 113 -7.20 -1.12 17.72
CA LYS A 113 -7.46 -2.21 18.68
C LYS A 113 -6.17 -2.67 19.35
N LYS A 114 -5.11 -2.92 18.56
CA LYS A 114 -3.81 -3.29 19.11
C LYS A 114 -3.21 -2.19 19.99
N ASN A 115 -3.39 -0.91 19.63
CA ASN A 115 -2.94 0.21 20.46
C ASN A 115 -3.64 0.24 21.83
N HIS A 116 -4.92 -0.10 21.87
CA HIS A 116 -5.61 -0.26 23.14
C HIS A 116 -5.01 -1.40 23.98
N ASP A 117 -4.65 -2.52 23.33
CA ASP A 117 -4.15 -3.72 24.03
C ASP A 117 -2.67 -3.61 24.46
N TYR A 118 -1.84 -2.83 23.76
CA TYR A 118 -0.38 -2.74 23.97
C TYR A 118 0.15 -1.33 24.27
N GLY A 119 -0.71 -0.30 24.34
CA GLY A 119 -0.28 1.12 24.34
C GLY A 119 0.09 1.62 22.94
N GLU A 120 0.77 2.78 22.81
CA GLU A 120 1.25 3.31 21.51
C GLU A 120 2.43 2.50 20.92
N ALA A 121 2.27 1.18 20.79
CA ALA A 121 3.34 0.24 20.39
C ALA A 121 3.83 0.42 18.94
N TRP A 122 3.13 1.22 18.13
CA TRP A 122 3.45 1.45 16.71
C TRP A 122 4.04 2.84 16.43
N ARG A 123 4.57 3.50 17.47
CA ARG A 123 5.22 4.82 17.36
C ARG A 123 6.70 4.72 17.08
#